data_AF-A0A645E8Y0-F1
#
_entry.id   AF-A0A645E8Y0-F1
#
_cell.length_a   1.000
_cell.length_b   1.000
_cell.length_c   1.000
_cell.angle_alpha   90.00
_cell.angle_beta   90.00
_cell.angle_gamma   90.00
#
_symmetry.space_group_name_H-M   'P 1'
#
loop_
_entity.id
_entity.type
_entity.pdbx_description
1 polymer ?
#
loop_
_entity_poly.entity_id
_entity_poly.type
_entity_poly.pdbx_seq_one_letter_code
_entity_poly.pdbx_strand_id
1 'polypeptide(L)'
;MKRIIRLMAIIVCLCVVSPLPVRGEMSPLPADLQDWMRDFQASYLSSDPVTLKPIVPVPGWYTYAGGDWTCQYPPGWSVLSGDALSFLACDARQLCCYDYVQMQSFLQPLAHDQVGVYALRRVAGDLPFQVEDTFDKNILPQLMLAPPSGISRIWYIRWQHPQAGNMFTMLQVVMLSYFNSFAGGSSSASWTSWTAPEDEFAALAGSVFTPMYYSSTYTIPGSGESDRDRDGYPDSEDNYPDDPNYH
;
A
#
# COMPACT_ATOMS: atom_id res chain seq x y z
N MET A 1 -30.39 -27.23 -55.80
CA MET A 1 -30.37 -26.02 -54.94
C MET A 1 -31.75 -25.91 -54.27
N LYS A 2 -32.04 -26.38 -53.06
CA LYS A 2 -31.56 -25.94 -51.75
C LYS A 2 -31.93 -27.04 -50.74
N ARG A 3 -31.18 -28.15 -50.76
CA ARG A 3 -31.00 -28.99 -49.56
C ARG A 3 -29.84 -28.33 -48.79
N ILE A 4 -29.89 -28.35 -47.45
CA ILE A 4 -28.93 -27.69 -46.52
C ILE A 4 -29.28 -26.22 -46.18
N ILE A 5 -30.50 -25.95 -45.70
CA ILE A 5 -30.79 -24.77 -44.83
C ILE A 5 -31.93 -25.16 -43.89
N ARG A 6 -31.73 -26.13 -42.98
CA ARG A 6 -32.67 -26.42 -41.87
C ARG A 6 -32.02 -26.97 -40.59
N LEU A 7 -30.69 -26.95 -40.49
CA LEU A 7 -29.97 -27.20 -39.24
C LEU A 7 -28.96 -26.07 -39.07
N MET A 8 -28.79 -25.59 -37.83
CA MET A 8 -27.98 -24.43 -37.42
C MET A 8 -28.68 -23.07 -37.45
N ALA A 9 -29.78 -22.96 -36.72
CA ALA A 9 -30.04 -21.76 -35.95
C ALA A 9 -30.78 -22.19 -34.68
N ILE A 10 -30.29 -21.74 -33.54
CA ILE A 10 -30.89 -21.95 -32.21
C ILE A 10 -30.52 -23.31 -31.59
N ILE A 11 -29.21 -23.51 -31.36
CA ILE A 11 -28.80 -24.05 -30.06
C ILE A 11 -28.96 -22.86 -29.10
N VAL A 12 -30.11 -22.78 -28.42
CA VAL A 12 -30.17 -22.10 -27.13
C VAL A 12 -29.28 -22.95 -26.24
N CYS A 13 -27.98 -22.65 -26.24
CA CYS A 13 -27.16 -22.93 -25.08
C CYS A 13 -27.81 -22.08 -23.99
N LEU A 14 -28.61 -22.74 -23.17
CA LEU A 14 -28.69 -22.46 -21.75
C LEU A 14 -27.24 -22.47 -21.24
N CYS A 15 -26.51 -21.38 -21.48
CA CYS A 15 -25.58 -20.87 -20.51
C CYS A 15 -26.47 -20.51 -19.33
N VAL A 16 -26.78 -21.52 -18.53
CA VAL A 16 -26.85 -21.35 -17.09
C VAL A 16 -25.61 -20.52 -16.80
N VAL A 17 -25.81 -19.22 -16.61
CA VAL A 17 -24.86 -18.41 -15.87
C VAL A 17 -24.77 -19.19 -14.59
N SER A 18 -23.71 -20.02 -14.47
CA SER A 18 -23.37 -20.61 -13.21
C SER A 18 -23.42 -19.45 -12.24
N PRO A 19 -24.27 -19.48 -11.19
CA PRO A 19 -24.15 -18.48 -10.17
C PRO A 19 -22.66 -18.50 -9.81
N LEU A 20 -22.02 -17.33 -9.91
CA LEU A 20 -20.69 -17.12 -9.34
C LEU A 20 -20.67 -17.91 -8.03
N PRO A 21 -19.64 -18.75 -7.80
CA PRO A 21 -19.64 -19.61 -6.63
C PRO A 21 -20.03 -18.76 -5.44
N VAL A 22 -21.08 -19.22 -4.75
CA VAL A 22 -21.51 -18.71 -3.46
C VAL A 22 -20.25 -18.33 -2.69
N ARG A 23 -20.15 -17.06 -2.27
CA ARG A 23 -19.10 -16.55 -1.37
C ARG A 23 -18.72 -17.70 -0.44
N GLY A 24 -17.55 -18.30 -0.65
CA GLY A 24 -17.00 -19.17 0.37
C GLY A 24 -16.94 -18.30 1.61
N GLU A 25 -17.66 -18.68 2.66
CA GLU A 25 -17.60 -17.98 3.92
C GLU A 25 -16.12 -17.92 4.31
N MET A 26 -15.55 -16.72 4.29
CA MET A 26 -14.15 -16.57 4.63
C MET A 26 -13.97 -17.12 6.04
N SER A 27 -12.92 -17.92 6.24
CA SER A 27 -12.64 -18.46 7.57
C SER A 27 -12.53 -17.33 8.60
N PRO A 28 -12.72 -17.60 9.90
CA PRO A 28 -12.38 -16.62 10.92
C PRO A 28 -10.95 -16.09 10.73
N LEU A 29 -10.73 -14.81 11.00
CA LEU A 29 -9.39 -14.23 10.96
C LEU A 29 -8.45 -15.00 11.90
N PRO A 30 -7.21 -15.31 11.48
CA PRO A 30 -6.20 -15.86 12.37
C PRO A 30 -6.01 -15.00 13.64
N ALA A 31 -5.80 -15.64 14.79
CA ALA A 31 -5.74 -14.94 16.08
C ALA A 31 -4.54 -13.99 16.18
N ASP A 32 -3.40 -14.42 15.65
CA ASP A 32 -2.17 -13.61 15.52
C ASP A 32 -2.37 -12.40 14.62
N LEU A 33 -3.13 -12.54 13.53
CA LEU A 33 -3.49 -11.42 12.66
C LEU A 33 -4.43 -10.43 13.37
N GLN A 34 -5.42 -10.92 14.12
CA GLN A 34 -6.28 -10.06 14.94
C GLN A 34 -5.49 -9.30 16.01
N ASP A 35 -4.55 -9.98 16.67
CA ASP A 35 -3.66 -9.36 17.65
C ASP A 35 -2.78 -8.28 17.01
N TRP A 36 -2.17 -8.59 15.86
CA TRP A 36 -1.38 -7.62 15.10
C TRP A 36 -2.22 -6.40 14.67
N MET A 37 -3.43 -6.60 14.16
CA MET A 37 -4.34 -5.51 13.74
C MET A 37 -4.63 -4.56 14.90
N ARG A 38 -4.95 -5.11 16.07
CA ARG A 38 -5.25 -4.33 17.28
C ARG A 38 -4.02 -3.56 17.76
N ASP A 39 -2.86 -4.22 17.81
CA ASP A 39 -1.63 -3.64 18.32
C ASP A 39 -1.10 -2.54 17.37
N PHE A 40 -1.17 -2.76 16.05
CA PHE A 40 -0.83 -1.76 15.04
C PHE A 40 -1.75 -0.54 15.14
N GLN A 41 -3.07 -0.74 15.23
CA GLN A 41 -4.03 0.35 15.34
C GLN A 41 -3.81 1.17 16.62
N ALA A 42 -3.61 0.51 17.76
CA ALA A 42 -3.35 1.18 19.04
C ALA A 42 -2.04 2.00 18.97
N SER A 43 -0.97 1.41 18.43
CA SER A 43 0.32 2.08 18.24
C SER A 43 0.19 3.28 17.28
N TYR A 44 -0.47 3.09 16.14
CA TYR A 44 -0.63 4.13 15.14
C TYR A 44 -1.49 5.29 15.64
N LEU A 45 -2.60 5.02 16.35
CA LEU A 45 -3.44 6.08 16.90
C LEU A 45 -2.77 6.86 18.03
N SER A 46 -1.91 6.21 18.82
CA SER A 46 -1.18 6.83 19.93
C SER A 46 0.12 7.53 19.52
N SER A 47 0.66 7.24 18.32
CA SER A 47 1.90 7.90 17.87
C SER A 47 1.72 9.42 17.73
N ASP A 48 2.81 10.17 17.87
CA ASP A 48 2.77 11.61 17.62
C ASP A 48 2.84 11.87 16.11
N PRO A 49 1.82 12.50 15.49
CA PRO A 49 1.84 12.78 14.04
C PRO A 49 2.94 13.76 13.61
N VAL A 50 3.55 14.52 14.53
CA VAL A 50 4.67 15.43 14.18
C VAL A 50 6.04 14.81 14.43
N THR A 51 6.11 13.67 15.12
CA THR A 51 7.38 12.96 15.30
C THR A 51 7.75 12.26 13.99
N LEU A 52 8.93 12.57 13.48
CA LEU A 52 9.47 11.91 12.29
C LEU A 52 9.68 10.43 12.60
N LYS A 53 9.33 9.57 11.64
CA LYS A 53 9.65 8.15 11.76
C LYS A 53 11.18 8.00 11.74
N PRO A 54 11.77 7.11 12.54
CA PRO A 54 13.18 6.78 12.42
C PRO A 54 13.46 6.17 11.04
N ILE A 55 14.65 6.40 10.50
CA ILE A 55 15.14 5.68 9.33
C ILE A 55 15.96 4.51 9.83
N VAL A 56 15.62 3.29 9.41
CA VAL A 56 16.33 2.08 9.86
C VAL A 56 16.77 1.26 8.64
N PRO A 57 18.05 1.35 8.27
CA PRO A 57 18.64 0.56 7.19
C PRO A 57 18.66 -0.91 7.57
N VAL A 58 18.43 -1.75 6.58
CA VAL A 58 18.40 -3.21 6.71
C VAL A 58 19.60 -3.79 5.96
N PRO A 59 20.65 -4.22 6.68
CA PRO A 59 21.86 -4.75 6.05
C PRO A 59 21.56 -5.92 5.09
N GLY A 60 22.14 -5.86 3.89
CA GLY A 60 22.00 -6.89 2.87
C GLY A 60 20.73 -6.81 2.03
N TRP A 61 19.84 -5.84 2.28
CA TRP A 61 18.69 -5.59 1.42
C TRP A 61 19.06 -4.70 0.23
N TYR A 62 18.32 -4.86 -0.86
CA TYR A 62 18.48 -4.01 -2.04
C TYR A 62 17.83 -2.67 -1.79
N THR A 63 18.34 -1.61 -2.41
CA THR A 63 17.75 -0.27 -2.32
C THR A 63 17.14 0.10 -3.67
N TYR A 64 15.87 0.44 -3.66
CA TYR A 64 15.21 1.12 -4.77
C TYR A 64 15.28 2.62 -4.54
N ALA A 65 15.57 3.39 -5.59
CA ALA A 65 15.58 4.85 -5.57
C ALA A 65 14.54 5.37 -6.57
N GLY A 66 13.52 6.07 -6.08
CA GLY A 66 12.51 6.74 -6.89
C GLY A 66 12.64 8.25 -6.69
N GLY A 67 12.95 9.00 -7.74
CA GLY A 67 13.00 10.47 -7.64
C GLY A 67 13.90 10.96 -6.50
N ASP A 68 13.28 11.54 -5.48
CA ASP A 68 13.88 12.08 -4.25
C ASP A 68 13.63 11.21 -3.01
N TRP A 69 13.47 9.90 -3.18
CA TRP A 69 13.29 8.96 -2.07
C TRP A 69 13.89 7.59 -2.38
N THR A 70 14.12 6.83 -1.32
CA THR A 70 14.56 5.45 -1.40
C THR A 70 13.71 4.53 -0.52
N CYS A 71 13.70 3.24 -0.83
CA CYS A 71 13.08 2.19 -0.03
C CYS A 71 13.91 0.91 -0.21
N GLN A 72 14.18 0.20 0.89
CA GLN A 72 14.88 -1.07 0.83
C GLN A 72 13.91 -2.24 0.73
N TYR A 73 14.34 -3.32 0.06
CA TYR A 73 13.54 -4.52 -0.11
C TYR A 73 14.39 -5.80 0.01
N PRO A 74 13.78 -6.91 0.47
CA PRO A 74 14.53 -8.13 0.78
C PRO A 74 15.19 -8.77 -0.45
N PRO A 75 16.29 -9.50 -0.25
CA PRO A 75 16.79 -10.42 -1.27
C PRO A 75 15.71 -11.43 -1.69
N GLY A 76 15.64 -11.72 -2.99
CA GLY A 76 14.64 -12.64 -3.55
C GLY A 76 13.27 -12.00 -3.84
N TRP A 77 13.08 -10.73 -3.47
CA TRP A 77 11.95 -9.92 -3.94
C TRP A 77 12.30 -9.23 -5.25
N SER A 78 11.29 -8.99 -6.08
CA SER A 78 11.42 -8.30 -7.36
C SER A 78 10.55 -7.05 -7.38
N VAL A 79 11.10 -5.96 -7.90
CA VAL A 79 10.33 -4.75 -8.20
C VAL A 79 9.54 -5.00 -9.49
N LEU A 80 8.22 -5.08 -9.36
CA LEU A 80 7.31 -5.34 -10.49
C LEU A 80 6.92 -4.06 -11.23
N SER A 81 6.86 -2.95 -10.49
CA SER A 81 6.56 -1.62 -11.01
C SER A 81 7.29 -0.60 -10.16
N GLY A 82 7.80 0.44 -10.79
CA GLY A 82 8.45 1.53 -10.09
C GLY A 82 8.77 2.68 -11.04
N ASP A 83 8.62 3.89 -10.52
CA ASP A 83 9.07 5.12 -11.16
C ASP A 83 9.54 6.11 -10.10
N ALA A 84 9.57 7.40 -10.44
CA ALA A 84 9.96 8.45 -9.51
C ALA A 84 8.98 8.65 -8.35
N LEU A 85 7.72 8.19 -8.46
CA LEU A 85 6.66 8.43 -7.49
C LEU A 85 6.08 7.15 -6.89
N SER A 86 6.49 5.99 -7.39
CA SER A 86 5.91 4.70 -7.00
C SER A 86 6.93 3.56 -6.96
N PHE A 87 6.60 2.55 -6.18
CA PHE A 87 7.34 1.31 -6.05
C PHE A 87 6.39 0.20 -5.63
N LEU A 88 6.48 -0.93 -6.33
CA LEU A 88 5.80 -2.16 -6.00
C LEU A 88 6.81 -3.29 -6.06
N ALA A 89 7.17 -3.83 -4.90
CA ALA A 89 7.99 -5.03 -4.81
C ALA A 89 7.16 -6.19 -4.27
N CYS A 90 7.38 -7.37 -4.84
CA CYS A 90 6.75 -8.59 -4.37
C CYS A 90 7.76 -9.73 -4.23
N ASP A 91 7.38 -10.73 -3.44
CA ASP A 91 8.12 -11.99 -3.35
C ASP A 91 8.11 -12.74 -4.69
N ALA A 92 8.92 -13.80 -4.80
CA ALA A 92 9.02 -14.59 -6.02
C ALA A 92 7.69 -15.24 -6.47
N ARG A 93 6.73 -15.41 -5.53
CA ARG A 93 5.38 -15.93 -5.81
C ARG A 93 4.40 -14.84 -6.25
N GLN A 94 4.76 -13.57 -6.10
CA GLN A 94 3.89 -12.41 -6.26
C GLN A 94 2.63 -12.47 -5.39
N LEU A 95 2.75 -13.08 -4.20
CA LEU A 95 1.67 -13.18 -3.22
C LEU A 95 1.88 -12.21 -2.06
N CYS A 96 3.14 -11.96 -1.72
CA CYS A 96 3.51 -10.99 -0.71
C CYS A 96 4.02 -9.74 -1.41
N CYS A 97 3.35 -8.60 -1.23
CA CYS A 97 3.66 -7.37 -1.94
C CYS A 97 3.69 -6.18 -0.99
N TYR A 98 4.61 -5.26 -1.27
CA TYR A 98 4.69 -3.94 -0.66
C TYR A 98 4.56 -2.90 -1.77
N ASP A 99 3.45 -2.16 -1.76
CA ASP A 99 3.19 -1.05 -2.69
C ASP A 99 3.39 0.26 -1.92
N TYR A 100 4.16 1.17 -2.48
CA TYR A 100 4.32 2.53 -1.97
C TYR A 100 4.15 3.50 -3.13
N VAL A 101 3.34 4.53 -2.90
CA VAL A 101 3.18 5.65 -3.82
C VAL A 101 3.29 6.94 -3.05
N GLN A 102 4.32 7.72 -3.37
CA GLN A 102 4.61 9.02 -2.78
C GLN A 102 3.49 10.01 -3.10
N MET A 103 3.08 10.07 -4.38
CA MET A 103 2.01 10.96 -4.81
C MET A 103 1.38 10.47 -6.11
N GLN A 104 0.06 10.37 -6.11
CA GLN A 104 -0.76 10.23 -7.31
C GLN A 104 -1.76 11.38 -7.37
N SER A 105 -1.83 12.03 -8.52
CA SER A 105 -2.82 13.07 -8.82
C SER A 105 -3.99 12.49 -9.60
N PHE A 106 -5.19 12.95 -9.27
CA PHE A 106 -6.44 12.63 -9.94
C PHE A 106 -7.09 13.93 -10.42
N LEU A 107 -7.48 13.96 -11.70
CA LEU A 107 -8.21 15.08 -12.31
C LEU A 107 -9.71 15.11 -11.92
N GLN A 108 -10.05 14.41 -10.85
CA GLN A 108 -11.39 14.31 -10.28
C GLN A 108 -11.26 14.38 -8.76
N PRO A 109 -12.26 14.91 -8.04
CA PRO A 109 -12.24 15.00 -6.59
C PRO A 109 -12.59 13.65 -5.94
N LEU A 110 -11.71 12.66 -6.09
CA LEU A 110 -11.92 11.33 -5.54
C LEU A 110 -11.82 11.35 -4.01
N ALA A 111 -12.82 10.79 -3.34
CA ALA A 111 -12.82 10.60 -1.89
C ALA A 111 -11.89 9.44 -1.48
N HIS A 112 -11.54 9.35 -0.19
CA HIS A 112 -10.68 8.30 0.37
C HIS A 112 -11.05 6.90 -0.11
N ASP A 113 -12.32 6.50 -0.06
CA ASP A 113 -12.75 5.15 -0.43
C ASP A 113 -12.53 4.86 -1.92
N GLN A 114 -12.70 5.87 -2.79
CA GLN A 114 -12.44 5.72 -4.23
C GLN A 114 -10.95 5.57 -4.52
N VAL A 115 -10.11 6.35 -3.82
CA VAL A 115 -8.65 6.21 -3.88
C VAL A 115 -8.21 4.86 -3.30
N GLY A 116 -8.81 4.41 -2.20
CA GLY A 116 -8.53 3.12 -1.57
C GLY A 116 -8.83 1.95 -2.50
N VAL A 117 -9.96 1.96 -3.19
CA VAL A 117 -10.28 0.96 -4.23
C VAL A 117 -9.27 1.01 -5.38
N TYR A 118 -8.87 2.20 -5.83
CA TYR A 118 -7.86 2.36 -6.87
C TYR A 118 -6.50 1.76 -6.44
N ALA A 119 -6.06 2.05 -5.22
CA ALA A 119 -4.82 1.53 -4.67
C ALA A 119 -4.87 0.00 -4.50
N LEU A 120 -5.94 -0.55 -3.91
CA LEU A 120 -6.11 -1.99 -3.72
C LEU A 120 -6.06 -2.78 -5.03
N ARG A 121 -6.62 -2.22 -6.12
CA ARG A 121 -6.60 -2.86 -7.45
C ARG A 121 -5.20 -3.14 -7.99
N ARG A 122 -4.17 -2.42 -7.52
CA ARG A 122 -2.78 -2.66 -7.94
C ARG A 122 -2.26 -4.03 -7.49
N VAL A 123 -2.81 -4.57 -6.40
CA VAL A 123 -2.42 -5.87 -5.85
C VAL A 123 -3.52 -6.93 -5.97
N ALA A 124 -4.78 -6.55 -5.77
CA ALA A 124 -5.92 -7.48 -5.79
C ALA A 124 -6.62 -7.56 -7.16
N GLY A 125 -6.29 -6.67 -8.11
CA GLY A 125 -7.06 -6.53 -9.34
C GLY A 125 -8.52 -6.15 -9.05
N ASP A 126 -9.44 -6.61 -9.90
CA ASP A 126 -10.89 -6.38 -9.76
C ASP A 126 -11.60 -7.45 -8.89
N LEU A 127 -10.86 -8.14 -8.02
CA LEU A 127 -11.43 -9.17 -7.17
C LEU A 127 -12.32 -8.57 -6.07
N PRO A 128 -13.42 -9.24 -5.70
CA PRO A 128 -14.22 -8.84 -4.55
C PRO A 128 -13.40 -8.88 -3.25
N PHE A 129 -13.67 -7.94 -2.36
CA PHE A 129 -13.01 -7.84 -1.07
C PHE A 129 -14.00 -7.55 0.06
N GLN A 130 -13.55 -7.73 1.29
CA GLN A 130 -14.24 -7.44 2.54
C GLN A 130 -13.35 -6.53 3.39
N VAL A 131 -13.93 -5.46 3.94
CA VAL A 131 -13.25 -4.60 4.91
C VAL A 131 -13.56 -5.13 6.30
N GLU A 132 -12.53 -5.48 7.06
CA GLU A 132 -12.64 -5.99 8.43
C GLU A 132 -12.69 -4.86 9.44
N ASP A 133 -11.86 -3.83 9.26
CA ASP A 133 -11.87 -2.63 10.07
C ASP A 133 -11.32 -1.43 9.31
N THR A 134 -11.60 -0.24 9.83
CA THR A 134 -11.10 1.03 9.31
C THR A 134 -10.94 2.06 10.41
N PHE A 135 -9.89 2.88 10.31
CA PHE A 135 -9.67 4.00 11.22
C PHE A 135 -8.92 5.15 10.55
N ASP A 136 -9.12 6.34 11.11
CA ASP A 136 -8.59 7.59 10.60
C ASP A 136 -7.66 8.26 11.61
N LYS A 137 -6.64 8.95 11.09
CA LYS A 137 -5.79 9.85 11.88
C LYS A 137 -5.40 11.06 11.05
N ASN A 138 -5.46 12.24 11.66
CA ASN A 138 -4.82 13.42 11.08
C ASN A 138 -3.30 13.31 11.32
N ILE A 139 -2.54 13.11 10.24
CA ILE A 139 -1.09 12.94 10.30
C ILE A 139 -0.32 14.18 9.84
N LEU A 140 -1.02 15.23 9.42
CA LEU A 140 -0.43 16.53 9.07
C LEU A 140 -1.12 17.68 9.81
N PRO A 141 -1.37 17.59 11.14
CA PRO A 141 -2.12 18.62 11.87
C PRO A 141 -1.44 19.99 11.84
N GLN A 142 -0.12 20.04 11.75
CA GLN A 142 0.69 21.26 11.67
C GLN A 142 0.45 22.07 10.38
N LEU A 143 -0.05 21.43 9.33
CA LEU A 143 -0.33 22.10 8.05
C LEU A 143 -1.71 22.77 8.02
N MET A 144 -2.53 22.62 9.08
CA MET A 144 -3.86 23.22 9.21
C MET A 144 -4.77 22.99 7.99
N LEU A 145 -4.63 21.83 7.35
CA LEU A 145 -5.40 21.48 6.16
C LEU A 145 -6.86 21.18 6.55
N ALA A 146 -7.78 21.60 5.70
CA ALA A 146 -9.18 21.21 5.84
C ALA A 146 -9.33 19.72 5.43
N PRO A 147 -10.01 18.89 6.24
CA PRO A 147 -10.36 17.53 5.84
C PRO A 147 -11.10 17.53 4.48
N PRO A 148 -10.88 16.51 3.64
CA PRO A 148 -10.17 15.25 3.93
C PRO A 148 -8.64 15.34 3.85
N SER A 149 -8.07 16.48 3.44
CA SER A 149 -6.62 16.64 3.33
C SER A 149 -5.93 16.52 4.68
N GLY A 150 -4.76 15.87 4.73
CA GLY A 150 -4.02 15.56 5.97
C GLY A 150 -4.53 14.34 6.73
N ILE A 151 -5.68 13.77 6.34
CA ILE A 151 -6.20 12.55 6.97
C ILE A 151 -5.63 11.31 6.30
N SER A 152 -4.95 10.50 7.10
CA SER A 152 -4.61 9.12 6.79
C SER A 152 -5.77 8.21 7.18
N ARG A 153 -6.32 7.47 6.23
CA ARG A 153 -7.27 6.38 6.47
C ARG A 153 -6.57 5.05 6.25
N ILE A 154 -6.76 4.13 7.20
CA ILE A 154 -6.26 2.76 7.10
C ILE A 154 -7.45 1.81 7.01
N TRP A 155 -7.30 0.77 6.19
CA TRP A 155 -8.22 -0.34 6.08
C TRP A 155 -7.48 -1.65 6.29
N TYR A 156 -8.15 -2.57 6.98
CA TYR A 156 -7.81 -3.99 6.99
C TYR A 156 -8.76 -4.71 6.05
N ILE A 157 -8.21 -5.32 5.00
CA ILE A 157 -8.97 -5.80 3.86
C ILE A 157 -8.66 -7.28 3.63
N ARG A 158 -9.70 -8.10 3.51
CA ARG A 158 -9.60 -9.50 3.09
C ARG A 158 -10.08 -9.67 1.66
N TRP A 159 -9.40 -10.48 0.88
CA TRP A 159 -9.83 -10.84 -0.48
C TRP A 159 -9.36 -12.23 -0.86
N GLN A 160 -9.97 -12.81 -1.90
CA GLN A 160 -9.67 -14.19 -2.32
C GLN A 160 -8.74 -14.20 -3.52
N HIS A 161 -7.49 -14.63 -3.36
CA HIS A 161 -6.62 -14.90 -4.49
C HIS A 161 -7.02 -16.22 -5.16
N PRO A 162 -7.10 -16.28 -6.51
CA PRO A 162 -7.56 -17.49 -7.23
C PRO A 162 -6.73 -18.75 -6.95
N GLN A 163 -5.46 -18.59 -6.56
CA GLN A 163 -4.53 -19.71 -6.34
C GLN A 163 -4.03 -19.83 -4.89
N ALA A 164 -3.96 -18.71 -4.17
CA ALA A 164 -3.30 -18.67 -2.86
C ALA A 164 -4.30 -18.74 -1.69
N GLY A 165 -5.60 -18.66 -1.98
CA GLY A 165 -6.60 -18.68 -0.93
C GLY A 165 -6.86 -17.27 -0.39
N ASN A 166 -7.01 -17.16 0.92
CA ASN A 166 -7.38 -15.91 1.55
C ASN A 166 -6.15 -15.01 1.70
N MET A 167 -6.31 -13.77 1.28
CA MET A 167 -5.29 -12.73 1.34
C MET A 167 -5.73 -11.65 2.30
N PHE A 168 -4.76 -11.05 2.97
CA PHE A 168 -4.95 -9.87 3.79
C PHE A 168 -4.13 -8.71 3.24
N THR A 169 -4.73 -7.53 3.24
CA THR A 169 -4.09 -6.27 2.89
C THR A 169 -4.33 -5.25 4.00
N MET A 170 -3.26 -4.70 4.57
CA MET A 170 -3.34 -3.41 5.26
C MET A 170 -3.07 -2.33 4.21
N LEU A 171 -4.04 -1.44 4.02
CA LEU A 171 -3.93 -0.33 3.09
C LEU A 171 -4.00 0.99 3.86
N GLN A 172 -2.99 1.81 3.73
CA GLN A 172 -2.95 3.18 4.23
C GLN A 172 -3.05 4.15 3.06
N VAL A 173 -4.03 5.06 3.08
CA VAL A 173 -4.13 6.17 2.12
C VAL A 173 -4.12 7.48 2.88
N VAL A 174 -3.23 8.39 2.47
CA VAL A 174 -3.19 9.76 2.95
C VAL A 174 -3.69 10.67 1.85
N MET A 175 -4.74 11.44 2.13
CA MET A 175 -5.16 12.49 1.20
C MET A 175 -4.25 13.69 1.38
N LEU A 176 -3.45 13.99 0.36
CA LEU A 176 -2.51 15.11 0.36
C LEU A 176 -3.22 16.43 0.01
N SER A 177 -4.13 16.37 -0.96
CA SER A 177 -4.98 17.50 -1.31
C SER A 177 -6.35 17.04 -1.82
N TYR A 178 -7.36 17.86 -1.57
CA TYR A 178 -8.71 17.65 -2.07
C TYR A 178 -9.33 19.00 -2.39
N PHE A 179 -9.76 19.15 -3.64
CA PHE A 179 -10.46 20.33 -4.12
C PHE A 179 -11.69 19.90 -4.89
N ASN A 180 -12.85 20.40 -4.47
CA ASN A 180 -14.12 20.14 -5.14
C ASN A 180 -14.88 21.45 -5.35
N SER A 181 -15.22 21.76 -6.59
CA SER A 181 -15.97 22.95 -6.97
C SER A 181 -17.00 22.64 -8.05
N PHE A 182 -17.95 23.55 -8.25
CA PHE A 182 -18.95 23.44 -9.31
C PHE A 182 -18.36 23.42 -10.73
N ALA A 183 -17.12 23.90 -10.90
CA ALA A 183 -16.42 23.98 -12.19
C ALA A 183 -15.43 22.82 -12.41
N GLY A 184 -15.35 21.87 -11.47
CA GLY A 184 -14.41 20.77 -11.49
C GLY A 184 -13.69 20.58 -10.16
N GLY A 185 -12.90 19.53 -10.05
CA GLY A 185 -12.19 19.18 -8.84
C GLY A 185 -11.01 18.27 -9.11
N SER A 186 -10.15 18.13 -8.11
CA SER A 186 -8.99 17.27 -8.15
C SER A 186 -8.70 16.74 -6.76
N SER A 187 -8.04 15.61 -6.70
CA SER A 187 -7.43 15.14 -5.46
C SER A 187 -6.04 14.61 -5.72
N SER A 188 -5.22 14.60 -4.68
CA SER A 188 -3.96 13.87 -4.69
C SER A 188 -3.82 13.08 -3.39
N ALA A 189 -3.17 11.94 -3.49
CA ALA A 189 -2.99 11.03 -2.37
C ALA A 189 -1.63 10.33 -2.44
N SER A 190 -1.14 9.95 -1.27
CA SER A 190 -0.09 8.94 -1.12
C SER A 190 -0.72 7.67 -0.55
N TRP A 191 -0.08 6.52 -0.77
CA TRP A 191 -0.50 5.30 -0.11
C TRP A 191 0.64 4.34 0.13
N THR A 192 0.39 3.41 1.04
CA THR A 192 1.20 2.22 1.22
C THR A 192 0.28 1.04 1.42
N SER A 193 0.56 -0.09 0.78
CA SER A 193 -0.16 -1.34 1.03
C SER A 193 0.80 -2.47 1.34
N TRP A 194 0.44 -3.25 2.35
CA TRP A 194 1.12 -4.48 2.73
C TRP A 194 0.14 -5.60 2.43
N THR A 195 0.52 -6.54 1.59
CA THR A 195 -0.35 -7.64 1.15
C THR A 195 0.36 -8.96 1.31
N ALA A 196 -0.30 -9.96 1.90
CA ALA A 196 0.20 -11.34 1.98
C ALA A 196 -0.96 -12.33 2.19
N PRO A 197 -0.73 -13.65 2.06
CA PRO A 197 -1.65 -14.65 2.58
C PRO A 197 -1.96 -14.43 4.07
N GLU A 198 -3.20 -14.68 4.49
CA GLU A 198 -3.65 -14.42 5.87
C GLU A 198 -2.82 -15.12 6.95
N ASP A 199 -2.37 -16.34 6.67
CA ASP A 199 -1.58 -17.19 7.56
C ASP A 199 -0.09 -16.82 7.61
N GLU A 200 0.37 -15.98 6.69
CA GLU A 200 1.75 -15.47 6.65
C GLU A 200 1.86 -14.01 7.10
N PHE A 201 0.75 -13.27 7.11
CA PHE A 201 0.75 -11.81 7.20
C PHE A 201 1.40 -11.29 8.50
N ALA A 202 1.00 -11.80 9.66
CA ALA A 202 1.51 -11.29 10.95
C ALA A 202 3.03 -11.46 11.07
N ALA A 203 3.58 -12.59 10.59
CA ALA A 203 5.01 -12.85 10.57
C ALA A 203 5.75 -11.92 9.59
N LEU A 204 5.19 -11.71 8.39
CA LEU A 204 5.77 -10.83 7.37
C LEU A 204 5.67 -9.35 7.76
N ALA A 205 4.65 -8.95 8.50
CA ALA A 205 4.49 -7.58 8.97
C ALA A 205 5.69 -7.13 9.81
N GLY A 206 6.15 -7.98 10.74
CA GLY A 206 7.32 -7.67 11.57
C GLY A 206 8.66 -7.89 10.87
N SER A 207 8.78 -8.93 10.04
CA SER A 207 10.07 -9.33 9.45
C SER A 207 10.38 -8.70 8.10
N VAL A 208 9.36 -8.22 7.37
CA VAL A 208 9.50 -7.68 6.02
C VAL A 208 8.89 -6.29 5.91
N PHE A 209 7.58 -6.15 6.10
CA PHE A 209 6.89 -4.90 5.75
C PHE A 209 7.26 -3.71 6.64
N THR A 210 7.40 -3.95 7.94
CA THR A 210 7.83 -2.91 8.89
C THR A 210 9.27 -2.46 8.61
N PRO A 211 10.26 -3.36 8.39
CA PRO A 211 11.59 -2.95 7.94
C PRO A 211 11.58 -2.19 6.61
N MET A 212 10.78 -2.61 5.61
CA MET A 212 10.63 -1.84 4.35
C MET A 212 10.14 -0.42 4.65
N TYR A 213 9.08 -0.28 5.45
CA TYR A 213 8.54 1.02 5.85
C TYR A 213 9.55 1.92 6.58
N TYR A 214 10.30 1.38 7.53
CA TYR A 214 11.30 2.16 8.26
C TYR A 214 12.57 2.45 7.44
N SER A 215 12.89 1.61 6.45
CA SER A 215 14.00 1.89 5.53
C SER A 215 13.70 3.01 4.54
N SER A 216 12.43 3.34 4.30
CA SER A 216 12.07 4.37 3.32
C SER A 216 12.49 5.76 3.80
N THR A 217 13.17 6.54 2.96
CA THR A 217 13.57 7.91 3.29
C THR A 217 13.40 8.83 2.08
N TYR A 218 13.17 10.12 2.31
CA TYR A 218 13.27 11.14 1.28
C TYR A 218 14.73 11.57 1.17
N THR A 219 15.42 11.11 0.13
CA THR A 219 16.77 11.56 -0.23
C THR A 219 16.62 12.74 -1.19
N ILE A 220 17.03 13.95 -0.82
CA ILE A 220 17.50 14.89 -1.83
C ILE A 220 19.00 14.62 -1.94
N PRO A 221 19.48 13.74 -2.84
CA PRO A 221 20.91 13.48 -2.94
C PRO A 221 21.61 14.73 -3.50
N GLY A 222 22.14 15.56 -2.60
CA GLY A 222 23.10 16.60 -2.90
C GLY A 222 24.50 16.01 -2.91
N SER A 223 25.11 15.84 -4.09
CA SER A 223 26.52 15.48 -4.17
C SER A 223 27.38 16.60 -3.54
N GLY A 224 28.06 16.31 -2.42
CA GLY A 224 28.95 17.25 -1.73
C GLY A 224 28.47 17.71 -0.34
N GLU A 225 27.46 17.07 0.21
CA GLU A 225 26.93 17.41 1.52
C GLU A 225 27.81 16.90 2.67
N SER A 226 27.79 17.66 3.76
CA SER A 226 28.49 17.36 5.00
C SER A 226 27.87 16.11 5.62
N ASP A 227 28.69 15.24 6.20
CA ASP A 227 28.30 14.11 7.04
C ASP A 227 29.14 14.28 8.31
N ARG A 228 28.58 15.04 9.26
CA ARG A 228 29.29 15.63 10.40
C ARG A 228 29.72 14.57 11.39
N ASP A 229 28.85 13.62 11.65
CA ASP A 229 29.08 12.55 12.61
C ASP A 229 29.65 11.27 11.97
N ARG A 230 29.68 11.21 10.63
CA ARG A 230 30.30 10.16 9.82
C ARG A 230 29.59 8.83 9.96
N ASP A 231 28.28 8.86 10.16
CA ASP A 231 27.45 7.67 10.22
C ASP A 231 27.15 7.10 8.81
N GLY A 232 27.49 7.86 7.76
CA GLY A 232 27.33 7.50 6.36
C GLY A 232 26.12 8.13 5.68
N TYR A 233 25.33 8.94 6.40
CA TYR A 233 24.26 9.76 5.88
C TYR A 233 24.70 11.24 5.81
N PRO A 234 24.48 11.93 4.68
CA PRO A 234 24.66 13.37 4.65
C PRO A 234 23.78 14.07 5.69
N ASP A 235 24.27 15.13 6.34
CA ASP A 235 23.58 15.97 7.33
C ASP A 235 22.20 16.48 6.87
N SER A 236 21.98 16.54 5.56
CA SER A 236 20.69 16.96 4.99
C SER A 236 19.66 15.81 4.93
N GLU A 237 20.15 14.58 4.96
CA GLU A 237 19.44 13.30 4.91
C GLU A 237 19.37 12.63 6.29
N ASP A 238 20.22 13.05 7.23
CA ASP A 238 20.29 12.60 8.62
C ASP A 238 19.38 13.46 9.53
N ASN A 239 18.40 12.83 10.20
CA ASN A 239 17.52 13.51 11.15
C ASN A 239 18.24 13.89 12.46
N TYR A 240 19.40 13.29 12.70
CA TYR A 240 20.27 13.44 13.85
C TYR A 240 21.72 13.72 13.42
N PRO A 241 21.99 14.82 12.67
CA PRO A 241 23.26 15.11 11.99
C PRO A 241 24.47 15.37 12.90
N ASP A 242 24.34 15.07 14.19
CA ASP A 242 25.36 15.20 15.22
C ASP A 242 25.42 13.95 16.14
N ASP A 243 24.64 12.88 15.89
CA ASP A 243 24.62 11.64 16.67
C ASP A 243 24.84 10.40 15.79
N PRO A 244 26.06 9.83 15.77
CA PRO A 244 26.46 8.80 14.82
C PRO A 244 25.77 7.44 15.00
N ASN A 245 24.80 7.35 15.91
CA ASN A 245 24.04 6.14 16.19
C ASN A 245 22.61 6.20 15.61
N TYR A 246 22.18 7.34 15.08
CA TYR A 246 20.81 7.57 14.60
C TYR A 246 20.83 8.35 13.29
N HIS A 247 19.88 8.05 12.40
CA HIS A 247 19.66 8.72 11.12
C HIS A 247 18.18 8.89 10.81
#